data_AF-A0A6N3J6Q2-F1
#
_entry.id   AF-A0A6N3J6Q2-F1
#
_cell.length_a   1.000
_cell.length_b   1.000
_cell.length_c   1.000
_cell.angle_alpha   90.00
_cell.angle_beta   90.00
_cell.angle_gamma   90.00
#
_symmetry.space_group_name_H-M   'P 1'
#
loop_
_entity.id
_entity.type
_entity.pdbx_description
1 polymer ?
#
loop_
_entity_poly.entity_id
_entity_poly.type
_entity_poly.pdbx_seq_one_letter_code
_entity_poly.pdbx_strand_id
1 'polypeptide(L)'
;MKYQFYEVVKVVRSYSSIREIDGKVGVVVGFSNDDIGNEIFSVLIAETEEVWSIPEDEIEATGQVLTKLQYENRDYIGLLEK
;
A
#
# COMPACT_ATOMS: atom_id res chain seq x y z
N MET A 1 -7.04 11.77 11.42
CA MET A 1 -5.68 11.45 11.92
C MET A 1 -4.66 11.95 10.92
N LYS A 2 -3.57 12.60 11.34
CA LYS A 2 -2.42 12.87 10.46
C LYS A 2 -1.40 11.76 10.74
N TYR A 3 -1.23 10.84 9.80
CA TYR A 3 -0.19 9.82 9.91
C TYR A 3 1.18 10.50 9.94
N GLN A 4 2.01 10.14 10.91
CA GLN A 4 3.37 10.67 11.02
C GLN A 4 4.33 9.93 10.07
N PHE A 5 3.98 8.69 9.76
CA PHE A 5 4.69 7.80 8.85
C PHE A 5 3.67 7.00 8.03
N TYR A 6 4.07 6.65 6.82
CA TYR A 6 3.31 5.83 5.88
C TYR A 6 4.10 4.56 5.62
N GLU A 7 3.47 3.41 5.85
CA GLU A 7 4.13 2.11 5.66
C GLU A 7 4.21 1.74 4.18
N VAL A 8 5.36 1.20 3.77
CA VAL A 8 5.56 0.68 2.43
C VAL A 8 5.32 -0.83 2.44
N VAL A 9 4.43 -1.28 1.57
CA VAL A 9 4.00 -2.68 1.47
C VAL A 9 4.19 -3.19 0.05
N LYS A 10 4.33 -4.51 -0.08
CA LYS A 10 4.34 -5.22 -1.35
C LYS A 10 3.08 -6.06 -1.45
N VAL A 11 2.42 -6.06 -2.61
CA VAL A 11 1.32 -6.98 -2.89
C VAL A 11 1.90 -8.36 -3.19
N VAL A 12 1.51 -9.38 -2.43
CA VAL A 12 2.15 -10.72 -2.47
C VAL A 12 1.21 -11.87 -2.77
N ARG A 13 -0.08 -11.59 -2.92
CA ARG A 13 -1.08 -12.58 -3.29
C ARG A 13 -2.04 -12.00 -4.30
N SER A 14 -2.30 -12.79 -5.34
CA SER A 14 -3.25 -12.47 -6.39
C SER A 14 -4.40 -13.46 -6.34
N TYR A 15 -5.50 -13.12 -5.67
CA TYR A 15 -6.81 -13.54 -6.20
C TYR A 15 -7.10 -12.78 -7.49
N SER A 16 -8.03 -13.29 -8.32
CA SER A 16 -8.30 -12.76 -9.67
C SER A 16 -8.64 -11.27 -9.72
N SER A 17 -9.07 -10.67 -8.59
CA SER A 17 -9.51 -9.28 -8.46
C SER A 17 -8.39 -8.25 -8.39
N ILE A 18 -7.16 -8.62 -8.01
CA ILE A 18 -6.03 -7.68 -7.86
C ILE A 18 -4.78 -8.12 -8.61
N ARG A 19 -4.94 -9.04 -9.57
CA ARG A 19 -3.83 -9.63 -10.33
C ARG A 19 -2.99 -8.59 -11.08
N GLU A 20 -3.56 -7.45 -11.44
CA GLU A 20 -2.85 -6.38 -12.16
C GLU A 20 -1.84 -5.61 -11.31
N ILE A 21 -1.95 -5.71 -9.99
CA ILE A 21 -1.05 -5.08 -9.02
C ILE A 21 -0.21 -6.10 -8.23
N ASP A 22 -0.26 -7.38 -8.61
CA ASP A 22 0.53 -8.44 -7.98
C ASP A 22 2.04 -8.15 -8.08
N GLY A 23 2.75 -8.30 -6.97
CA GLY A 23 4.17 -7.99 -6.86
C GLY A 23 4.51 -6.50 -6.82
N LYS A 24 3.55 -5.60 -7.03
CA LYS A 24 3.80 -4.15 -6.99
C LYS A 24 3.97 -3.65 -5.57
N VAL A 25 4.73 -2.56 -5.44
CA VAL A 25 4.97 -1.88 -4.17
C VAL A 25 4.02 -0.68 -4.07
N GLY A 26 3.53 -0.43 -2.87
CA GLY A 26 2.66 0.70 -2.59
C GLY A 26 2.84 1.21 -1.18
N VAL A 27 2.06 2.24 -0.86
CA VAL A 27 2.09 2.94 0.42
C VAL A 27 0.71 2.86 1.05
N VAL A 28 0.63 2.43 2.31
CA VAL A 28 -0.63 2.44 3.06
C VAL A 28 -1.03 3.88 3.37
N VAL A 29 -2.18 4.29 2.85
CA VAL A 29 -2.75 5.63 3.01
C VAL A 29 -4.02 5.65 3.87
N GLY A 30 -4.56 4.48 4.18
CA GLY A 30 -5.72 4.32 5.05
C GLY A 30 -5.96 2.86 5.40
N PHE A 31 -6.88 2.64 6.34
CA PHE A 31 -7.38 1.31 6.69
C PHE A 31 -8.86 1.43 7.06
N SER A 32 -9.57 0.32 6.89
CA SER A 32 -10.97 0.15 7.26
C SER A 32 -11.21 -1.31 7.60
N ASN A 33 -12.40 -1.62 8.15
CA ASN A 33 -12.82 -3.01 8.33
C ASN A 33 -13.98 -3.29 7.37
N ASP A 34 -14.03 -4.51 6.83
CA ASP A 34 -15.21 -5.00 6.12
C ASP A 34 -16.36 -5.35 7.09
N ASP A 35 -17.49 -5.79 6.54
CA ASP A 35 -18.71 -6.11 7.31
C ASP A 35 -18.55 -7.30 8.29
N ILE A 36 -17.50 -8.10 8.14
CA ILE A 36 -17.21 -9.26 8.99
C ILE A 36 -16.00 -9.03 9.90
N GLY A 37 -15.40 -7.85 9.86
CA GLY A 37 -14.32 -7.41 10.74
C GLY A 37 -12.91 -7.69 10.23
N ASN A 38 -12.72 -8.05 8.96
CA ASN A 38 -11.38 -8.16 8.39
C ASN A 38 -10.82 -6.77 8.06
N GLU A 39 -9.51 -6.61 8.27
CA GLU A 39 -8.82 -5.37 7.95
C GLU A 39 -8.59 -5.25 6.44
N ILE A 40 -8.98 -4.11 5.89
CA ILE A 40 -8.80 -3.72 4.50
C ILE A 40 -7.97 -2.45 4.46
N PHE A 41 -6.81 -2.52 3.81
CA PHE A 41 -5.87 -1.43 3.66
C PHE A 41 -6.11 -0.68 2.35
N SER A 42 -6.11 0.64 2.42
CA SER A 42 -6.04 1.49 1.22
C SER A 42 -4.57 1.70 0.87
N VAL A 43 -4.13 1.13 -0.24
CA VAL A 43 -2.73 1.14 -0.69
C VAL A 43 -2.62 1.96 -1.99
N LEU A 44 -1.83 3.02 -1.96
CA LEU A 44 -1.45 3.77 -3.16
C LEU A 44 -0.32 3.02 -3.87
N ILE A 45 -0.59 2.49 -5.06
CA ILE A 45 0.40 1.74 -5.85
C ILE A 45 1.36 2.72 -6.50
N ALA A 46 2.67 2.54 -6.26
CA ALA A 46 3.68 3.53 -6.68
C ALA A 46 3.78 3.68 -8.21
N GLU A 47 3.54 2.59 -8.96
CA GLU A 47 3.64 2.55 -10.42
C GLU A 47 2.47 3.26 -11.11
N THR A 48 1.24 3.03 -10.64
CA THR A 48 0.02 3.53 -11.29
C THR A 48 -0.55 4.77 -10.60
N GLU A 49 -0.11 5.04 -9.37
CA GLU A 49 -0.66 6.06 -8.47
C GLU A 49 -2.16 5.92 -8.19
N GLU A 50 -2.68 4.71 -8.36
CA GLU A 50 -4.04 4.37 -8.01
C GLU A 50 -4.11 3.84 -6.58
N VAL A 51 -5.22 4.12 -5.90
CA VAL A 51 -5.49 3.59 -4.56
C VAL A 51 -6.34 2.35 -4.68
N TRP A 52 -5.87 1.26 -4.10
CA TRP A 52 -6.53 -0.04 -4.07
C TRP A 52 -6.91 -0.43 -2.65
N SER A 53 -8.07 -1.06 -2.50
CA SER A 53 -8.48 -1.68 -1.24
C SER A 53 -7.98 -3.12 -1.23
N ILE A 54 -7.04 -3.44 -0.35
CA ILE A 54 -6.34 -4.72 -0.31
C ILE A 54 -6.48 -5.32 1.09
N PRO A 55 -6.92 -6.59 1.23
CA PRO A 55 -6.89 -7.30 2.51
C PRO A 55 -5.49 -7.38 3.12
N GLU A 56 -5.41 -7.43 4.45
CA GLU A 56 -4.13 -7.60 5.17
C GLU A 56 -3.32 -8.79 4.67
N ASP A 57 -3.98 -9.91 4.39
CA ASP A 57 -3.34 -11.17 4.00
C ASP A 57 -2.86 -11.22 2.53
N GLU A 58 -3.08 -10.13 1.79
CA GLU A 58 -2.60 -9.95 0.41
C GLU A 58 -1.46 -8.92 0.29
N ILE A 59 -1.04 -8.31 1.40
CA ILE A 59 0.11 -7.40 1.46
C ILE A 59 1.19 -7.91 2.43
N GLU A 60 2.44 -7.59 2.14
CA GLU A 60 3.58 -7.86 3.00
C GLU A 60 4.29 -6.55 3.35
N ALA A 61 4.53 -6.33 4.63
CA ALA A 61 5.33 -5.21 5.11
C ALA A 61 6.76 -5.31 4.58
N THR A 62 7.25 -4.25 3.94
CA THR A 62 8.65 -4.22 3.45
C THR A 62 9.66 -3.83 4.54
N GLY A 63 9.17 -3.45 5.72
CA GLY A 63 9.97 -2.84 6.79
C GLY A 63 10.39 -1.39 6.51
N GLN A 64 10.01 -0.81 5.37
CA GLN A 64 10.26 0.59 5.02
C GLN A 64 9.07 1.47 5.39
N VAL A 65 9.37 2.71 5.80
CA VAL A 65 8.37 3.73 6.08
C VAL A 65 8.77 5.06 5.43
N LEU A 66 7.77 5.81 4.98
CA LEU A 66 7.94 7.18 4.49
C LEU A 66 7.45 8.16 5.55
N THR A 67 8.23 9.21 5.79
CA THR A 67 7.70 10.37 6.53
C THR A 67 6.64 11.08 5.71
N LYS A 68 5.82 11.90 6.39
CA LYS A 68 4.84 12.75 5.70
C LYS A 68 5.44 13.63 4.59
N LEU A 69 6.62 14.21 4.82
CA LEU A 69 7.29 15.04 3.80
C LEU A 69 7.71 14.20 2.58
N GLN A 70 8.25 13.00 2.80
CA GLN A 70 8.64 12.09 1.71
C GLN A 70 7.42 11.63 0.91
N TYR A 71 6.30 11.34 1.58
CA TYR A 71 5.03 11.05 0.91
C TYR A 71 4.54 12.25 0.08
N GLU A 72 4.53 13.45 0.65
CA GLU A 72 4.10 14.68 -0.03
C GLU A 72 5.00 15.02 -1.24
N ASN A 73 6.29 14.67 -1.17
CA ASN A 73 7.24 14.80 -2.28
C ASN A 73 7.16 13.67 -3.30
N ARG A 74 6.30 12.66 -3.07
CA ARG A 74 6.14 11.47 -3.92
C ARG A 74 7.39 10.61 -4.03
N ASP A 75 8.19 10.55 -2.97
CA ASP A 75 9.40 9.72 -2.90
C ASP A 75 9.09 8.21 -3.02
N TYR A 76 7.82 7.82 -2.88
CA TYR A 76 7.35 6.45 -3.15
C TYR A 76 7.58 6.02 -4.60
N ILE A 77 7.72 6.94 -5.56
CA ILE A 77 8.09 6.61 -6.95
C ILE A 77 9.49 6.00 -7.00
N GLY A 78 10.40 6.45 -6.13
CA GLY A 78 11.75 5.88 -6.00
C GLY A 78 11.78 4.45 -5.47
N LEU A 79 10.64 3.89 -5.02
CA LEU A 79 10.51 2.48 -4.66
C LEU A 79 10.54 1.55 -5.87
N LEU A 80 10.25 2.07 -7.08
CA LEU A 80 10.22 1.28 -8.32
C LEU A 80 11.63 0.91 -8.83
N GLU A 81 12.67 1.59 -8.33
CA GLU A 81 14.06 1.43 -8.79
C GLU A 81 14.88 0.47 -7.89
N LYS A 82 14.26 -0.23 -6.94
CA LYS A 82 14.90 -1.19 -6.03
C LYS A 82 14.43 -2.62 -6.25
#